data_AF-A0A8J1UTD4-F1
#
_entry.id   AF-A0A8J1UTD4-F1
#
_cell.length_a   1.000
_cell.length_b   1.000
_cell.length_c   1.000
_cell.angle_alpha   90.00
_cell.angle_beta   90.00
_cell.angle_gamma   90.00
#
_symmetry.space_group_name_H-M   'P 1'
#
loop_
_entity.id
_entity.type
_entity.pdbx_description
1 polymer ?
#
loop_
_entity_poly.entity_id
_entity_poly.type
_entity_poly.pdbx_seq_one_letter_code
_entity_poly.pdbx_strand_id
1 'polypeptide(L)'
;NYKHSTNKDKRLLDLLYKNLLDVDFEGVTGRYFYNKTSGARQKDSYVGIWNTNRTLLEIGYYDTKENNLTMTEPPAVILKSKGGTAPPDSEKEHIVRRRISKASIIALSVFAGVGIVLALICIVYAVIHHEHV
;
A
#
# COMPACT_ATOMS: atom_id res chain seq x y z
N ASN A 1 -11.03 -59.08 5.93
CA ASN A 1 -11.15 -59.66 7.29
C ASN A 1 -10.46 -58.77 8.31
N TYR A 2 -11.13 -57.75 8.83
CA TYR A 2 -10.68 -57.03 10.04
C TYR A 2 -11.90 -56.68 10.89
N LYS A 3 -12.49 -57.70 11.52
CA LYS A 3 -13.58 -57.57 12.48
C LYS A 3 -13.08 -58.03 13.84
N HIS A 4 -12.45 -57.11 14.57
CA HIS A 4 -12.46 -56.97 16.03
C HIS A 4 -11.42 -55.93 16.44
N SER A 5 -11.72 -54.65 16.24
CA SER A 5 -11.08 -53.60 17.03
C SER A 5 -11.85 -53.51 18.34
N THR A 6 -11.22 -53.91 19.43
CA THR A 6 -11.81 -53.83 20.77
C THR A 6 -11.93 -52.35 21.18
N ASN A 7 -12.86 -52.02 22.08
CA ASN A 7 -13.04 -50.63 22.55
C ASN A 7 -11.75 -50.00 23.14
N LYS A 8 -10.82 -50.85 23.62
CA LYS A 8 -9.49 -50.43 24.07
C LYS A 8 -8.61 -49.95 22.92
N ASP A 9 -8.63 -50.65 21.78
CA ASP A 9 -7.83 -50.31 20.61
C ASP A 9 -8.24 -48.96 20.01
N LYS A 10 -9.55 -48.66 20.01
CA LYS A 10 -10.06 -47.35 19.56
C LYS A 10 -9.62 -46.20 20.48
N ARG A 11 -9.68 -46.40 21.81
CA ARG A 11 -9.18 -45.41 22.78
C ARG A 11 -7.68 -45.17 22.64
N LEU A 12 -6.92 -46.23 22.38
CA LEU A 12 -5.48 -46.14 22.21
C LEU A 12 -5.12 -45.41 20.91
N LEU A 13 -5.87 -45.66 19.83
CA LEU A 13 -5.74 -44.92 18.57
C LEU A 13 -6.09 -43.43 18.72
N ASP A 14 -7.18 -43.09 19.43
CA ASP A 14 -7.55 -41.70 19.71
C ASP A 14 -6.49 -40.98 20.54
N LEU A 15 -5.94 -41.65 21.56
CA LEU A 15 -4.84 -41.11 22.37
C LEU A 15 -3.59 -40.88 21.53
N LEU A 16 -3.23 -41.82 20.66
CA LEU A 16 -2.10 -41.66 19.74
C LEU A 16 -2.33 -40.50 18.77
N TYR A 17 -3.52 -40.41 18.19
CA TYR A 17 -3.86 -39.34 17.24
C TYR A 17 -3.83 -37.97 17.92
N LYS A 18 -4.38 -37.86 19.14
CA LYS A 18 -4.34 -36.62 19.92
C LYS A 18 -2.90 -36.20 20.25
N ASN A 19 -2.08 -37.15 20.72
CA ASN A 19 -0.68 -36.86 21.03
C ASN A 19 0.12 -36.49 19.79
N LEU A 20 -0.16 -37.10 18.63
CA LEU A 20 0.47 -36.77 17.36
C LEU A 20 0.17 -35.32 16.95
N LEU A 21 -1.07 -34.87 17.12
CA LEU A 21 -1.47 -33.49 16.78
C LEU A 21 -0.91 -32.44 17.74
N ASP A 22 -0.48 -32.82 18.93
CA ASP A 22 0.14 -31.93 19.93
C ASP A 22 1.67 -31.82 19.78
N VAL A 23 2.26 -32.47 18.77
CA VAL A 23 3.70 -32.39 18.49
C VAL A 23 4.09 -31.00 17.96
N ASP A 24 5.08 -30.40 18.60
CA ASP A 24 5.76 -29.16 18.20
C ASP A 24 7.27 -29.31 18.46
N PHE A 25 8.10 -29.28 17.42
CA PHE A 25 9.55 -29.38 17.55
C PHE A 25 10.31 -28.69 16.41
N GLU A 26 11.58 -28.38 16.65
CA GLU A 26 12.48 -27.81 15.65
C GLU A 26 13.22 -28.91 14.89
N GLY A 27 13.01 -28.99 13.57
CA GLY A 27 13.71 -29.94 12.70
C GLY A 27 14.76 -29.26 11.82
N VAL A 28 15.48 -30.05 11.00
CA VAL A 28 16.46 -29.52 10.03
C VAL A 28 15.82 -28.52 9.05
N THR A 29 14.53 -28.69 8.78
CA THR A 29 13.79 -27.81 7.87
C THR A 29 13.06 -26.67 8.58
N GLY A 30 13.25 -26.46 9.88
CA GLY A 30 12.53 -25.46 10.68
C GLY A 30 11.51 -26.05 11.65
N ARG A 31 10.79 -25.18 12.38
CA ARG A 31 9.72 -25.53 13.31
C ARG A 31 8.62 -26.32 12.62
N TYR A 32 8.19 -27.37 13.30
CA TYR A 32 7.21 -28.32 12.83
C TYR A 32 6.07 -28.42 13.82
N PHE A 33 4.85 -28.29 13.33
CA PHE A 33 3.65 -28.56 14.13
C PHE A 33 2.49 -28.99 13.27
N TYR A 34 1.48 -29.61 13.88
CA TYR A 34 0.26 -29.99 13.20
C TYR A 34 -0.87 -28.99 13.47
N ASN A 35 -1.69 -28.74 12.44
CA ASN A 35 -2.97 -28.08 12.63
C ASN A 35 -3.94 -29.07 13.28
N LYS A 36 -4.45 -28.74 14.47
CA LYS A 36 -5.33 -29.62 15.26
C LYS A 36 -6.67 -29.93 14.58
N THR A 37 -7.12 -29.08 13.67
CA THR A 37 -8.41 -29.23 12.98
C THR A 37 -8.27 -30.00 11.67
N SER A 38 -7.24 -29.71 10.88
CA SER A 38 -7.05 -30.34 9.57
C SER A 38 -6.12 -31.55 9.57
N GLY A 39 -5.33 -31.74 10.63
CA GLY A 39 -4.25 -32.72 10.69
C GLY A 39 -3.10 -32.43 9.72
N ALA A 40 -3.13 -31.27 9.05
CA ALA A 40 -2.08 -30.88 8.12
C ALA A 40 -0.84 -30.44 8.88
N ARG A 41 0.32 -30.88 8.39
CA ARG A 41 1.62 -30.35 8.78
C ARG A 41 1.68 -28.86 8.42
N GLN A 42 2.07 -28.04 9.37
CA GLN A 42 2.39 -26.63 9.17
C GLN A 42 3.87 -26.37 9.42
N LYS A 43 4.36 -25.31 8.79
CA LYS A 43 5.73 -24.83 8.84
C LYS A 43 5.68 -23.32 8.63
N ASP A 44 6.65 -22.61 9.19
CA ASP A 44 6.86 -21.20 8.90
C ASP A 44 7.00 -20.94 7.40
N SER A 45 6.34 -19.89 6.94
CA SER A 45 6.34 -19.49 5.54
C SER A 45 7.49 -18.53 5.28
N TYR A 46 8.23 -18.78 4.22
CA TYR A 46 9.32 -17.92 3.78
C TYR A 46 8.79 -16.75 2.95
N VAL A 47 9.34 -15.55 3.18
CA VAL A 47 9.04 -14.35 2.39
C VAL A 47 10.31 -13.89 1.69
N GLY A 48 10.27 -13.85 0.36
CA GLY A 48 11.37 -13.38 -0.48
C GLY A 48 10.92 -12.37 -1.52
N ILE A 49 11.86 -11.54 -1.97
CA ILE A 49 11.63 -10.55 -3.02
C ILE A 49 12.71 -10.67 -4.09
N TRP A 50 12.31 -10.51 -5.36
CA TRP A 50 13.25 -10.49 -6.47
C TRP A 50 13.87 -9.10 -6.59
N ASN A 51 15.21 -9.05 -6.59
CA ASN A 51 15.93 -7.82 -6.86
C ASN A 51 15.95 -7.50 -8.37
N THR A 52 16.29 -6.27 -8.74
CA THR A 52 16.51 -5.81 -10.12
C THR A 52 17.53 -6.69 -10.87
N ASN A 53 18.50 -7.25 -10.15
CA ASN A 53 19.50 -8.20 -10.68
C ASN A 53 18.99 -9.64 -10.79
N ARG A 54 17.68 -9.89 -10.66
CA ARG A 54 17.05 -11.22 -10.68
C ARG A 54 17.61 -12.20 -9.64
N THR A 55 18.07 -11.67 -8.50
CA THR A 55 18.44 -12.48 -7.35
C THR A 55 17.29 -12.51 -6.36
N LEU A 56 16.92 -13.71 -5.90
CA LEU A 56 15.94 -13.87 -4.83
C LEU A 56 16.61 -13.50 -3.50
N LEU A 57 16.09 -12.48 -2.83
CA LEU A 57 16.53 -12.06 -1.51
C LEU A 57 15.49 -12.49 -0.49
N GLU A 58 15.96 -13.12 0.58
CA GLU A 58 15.16 -13.42 1.76
C GLU A 58 14.93 -12.17 2.59
N ILE A 59 13.67 -11.88 2.91
CA ILE A 59 13.28 -10.67 3.65
C ILE A 59 12.57 -10.96 4.97
N GLY A 60 12.21 -12.22 5.22
CA GLY A 60 11.61 -12.62 6.48
C GLY A 60 10.93 -13.98 6.46
N TYR A 61 10.32 -14.30 7.60
CA TYR A 61 9.57 -15.51 7.85
C TYR A 61 8.26 -15.18 8.55
N TYR A 62 7.24 -15.97 8.27
CA TYR A 62 5.93 -15.86 8.88
C TYR A 62 5.63 -17.13 9.69
N ASP A 63 5.56 -16.98 11.01
CA ASP A 63 5.12 -18.03 11.93
C ASP A 63 3.59 -18.07 11.90
N THR A 64 3.06 -19.19 11.39
CA THR A 64 1.62 -19.42 11.22
C THR A 64 0.92 -19.78 12.54
N LYS A 65 1.66 -20.27 13.54
CA LYS A 65 1.13 -20.62 14.86
C LYS A 65 0.95 -19.38 15.73
N GLU A 66 1.94 -18.49 15.70
CA GLU A 66 1.96 -17.27 16.51
C GLU A 66 1.39 -16.05 15.76
N ASN A 67 1.05 -16.22 14.48
CA ASN A 67 0.54 -15.17 13.61
C ASN A 67 1.52 -13.97 13.58
N ASN A 68 2.81 -14.29 13.47
CA ASN A 68 3.90 -13.34 13.63
C ASN A 68 4.76 -13.27 12.38
N LEU A 69 4.97 -12.06 11.86
CA LEU A 69 5.85 -11.79 10.73
C LEU A 69 7.18 -11.23 11.24
N THR A 70 8.25 -12.00 11.09
CA THR A 70 9.61 -11.56 11.41
C THR A 70 10.30 -11.15 10.11
N MET A 71 10.75 -9.90 10.02
CA MET A 71 11.49 -9.40 8.85
C MET A 71 12.95 -9.18 9.20
N THR A 72 13.85 -9.47 8.26
CA THR A 72 15.30 -9.30 8.43
C THR A 72 15.68 -7.82 8.58
N GLU A 73 14.90 -6.94 7.95
CA GLU A 73 15.05 -5.49 7.99
C GLU A 73 13.67 -4.81 8.01
N PRO A 74 13.59 -3.53 8.40
CA PRO A 74 12.35 -2.79 8.29
C PRO A 74 11.86 -2.74 6.82
N PRO A 75 10.54 -2.87 6.56
CA PRO A 75 9.97 -2.85 5.20
C PRO A 75 10.43 -1.62 4.40
N ALA A 76 10.54 -0.47 5.05
CA ALA A 76 10.99 0.75 4.42
C ALA A 76 12.43 0.65 3.87
N VAL A 77 13.32 -0.08 4.53
CA VAL A 77 14.71 -0.28 4.07
C VAL A 77 14.75 -1.28 2.92
N ILE A 78 14.02 -2.38 3.05
CA ILE A 78 13.87 -3.41 2.02
C ILE A 78 13.38 -2.76 0.71
N LEU A 79 12.31 -1.96 0.78
CA LEU A 79 11.70 -1.31 -0.37
C LEU A 79 12.55 -0.14 -0.90
N LYS A 80 13.15 0.67 -0.02
CA LYS A 80 14.01 1.81 -0.43
C LYS A 80 15.27 1.34 -1.13
N SER A 81 15.84 0.20 -0.74
CA SER A 81 16.95 -0.45 -1.44
C SER A 81 16.62 -0.91 -2.87
N LYS A 82 15.32 -0.91 -3.24
CA LYS A 82 14.78 -1.41 -4.52
C LYS A 82 14.01 -0.37 -5.32
N GLY A 83 14.11 0.91 -4.97
CA GLY A 83 13.59 1.99 -5.80
C GLY A 83 12.35 2.70 -5.27
N GLY A 84 11.96 2.52 -4.00
CA GLY A 84 10.96 3.40 -3.40
C GLY A 84 10.20 2.83 -2.22
N THR A 85 8.94 3.22 -2.11
CA THR A 85 7.95 2.64 -1.19
C THR A 85 7.03 1.71 -1.97
N ALA A 86 6.38 0.76 -1.29
CA ALA A 86 5.40 -0.09 -1.95
C ALA A 86 4.29 0.79 -2.54
N PRO A 87 3.91 0.57 -3.82
CA PRO A 87 2.85 1.34 -4.44
C PRO A 87 1.54 1.12 -3.66
N PRO A 88 0.71 2.16 -3.47
CA PRO A 88 -0.57 2.03 -2.82
C PRO A 88 -1.58 1.25 -3.69
N ASP A 89 -2.55 0.58 -3.06
CA ASP A 89 -3.57 -0.23 -3.74
C ASP A 89 -4.46 0.57 -4.70
N SER A 90 -4.62 1.86 -4.42
CA SER A 90 -5.41 2.78 -5.24
C SER A 90 -4.66 4.09 -5.45
N GLU A 91 -4.80 4.65 -6.64
CA GLU A 91 -4.33 6.01 -6.92
C GLU A 91 -5.15 7.03 -6.12
N LYS A 92 -4.46 8.05 -5.59
CA LYS A 92 -5.14 9.21 -5.00
C LYS A 92 -5.57 10.12 -6.13
N GLU A 93 -6.87 10.35 -6.25
CA GLU A 93 -7.39 11.32 -7.20
C GLU A 93 -6.99 12.74 -6.75
N HIS A 94 -6.15 13.40 -7.54
CA HIS A 94 -5.82 14.80 -7.35
C HIS A 94 -6.69 15.66 -8.27
N ILE A 95 -7.77 16.22 -7.72
CA ILE A 95 -8.62 17.17 -8.45
C ILE A 95 -7.85 18.49 -8.61
N VAL A 96 -7.20 18.67 -9.76
CA VAL A 96 -6.50 19.91 -10.10
C VAL A 96 -7.48 20.90 -10.72
N ARG A 97 -7.87 21.94 -9.99
CA ARG A 97 -8.56 23.09 -10.59
C ARG A 97 -7.58 23.91 -11.42
N ARG A 98 -7.75 23.92 -12.73
CA ARG A 98 -7.02 24.83 -13.63
C ARG A 98 -7.42 26.27 -13.30
N ARG A 99 -6.46 27.07 -12.82
CA ARG A 99 -6.62 28.51 -12.59
C ARG A 99 -5.87 29.27 -13.66
N ILE A 100 -6.41 30.41 -14.08
CA ILE A 100 -5.70 31.36 -14.94
C ILE A 100 -4.52 31.93 -14.14
N SER A 101 -3.41 32.22 -14.82
CA SER A 101 -2.24 32.84 -14.19
C SER A 101 -2.64 34.17 -13.54
N LYS A 102 -2.21 34.38 -12.29
CA LYS A 102 -2.42 35.68 -11.61
C LYS A 102 -1.79 36.83 -12.39
N ALA A 103 -0.65 36.58 -13.04
CA ALA A 103 0.07 37.59 -13.80
C ALA A 103 -0.74 38.09 -15.02
N SER A 104 -1.43 37.21 -15.75
CA SER A 104 -2.22 37.62 -16.90
C SER A 104 -3.48 38.38 -16.51
N ILE A 105 -4.12 38.01 -15.40
CA ILE A 105 -5.27 38.74 -14.86
C ILE A 105 -4.86 40.17 -14.48
N ILE A 106 -3.72 40.33 -13.80
CA ILE A 106 -3.23 41.65 -13.40
C ILE A 106 -2.91 42.50 -14.62
N ALA A 107 -2.20 41.95 -15.62
CA ALA A 107 -1.88 42.69 -16.84
C ALA A 107 -3.14 43.18 -17.58
N LEU A 108 -4.12 42.29 -17.78
CA LEU A 108 -5.39 42.65 -18.41
C LEU A 108 -6.16 43.71 -17.62
N SER A 109 -6.17 43.62 -16.28
CA SER A 109 -6.82 44.59 -15.41
C SER A 109 -6.19 45.99 -15.52
N VAL A 110 -4.87 46.08 -15.61
CA VAL A 110 -4.17 47.38 -15.73
C VAL A 110 -4.45 48.01 -17.09
N PHE A 111 -4.36 47.24 -18.18
CA PHE A 111 -4.69 47.74 -19.52
C PHE A 111 -6.14 48.22 -19.62
N ALA A 112 -7.09 47.44 -19.07
CA ALA A 112 -8.49 47.83 -19.01
C ALA A 112 -8.70 49.12 -18.21
N GLY A 113 -8.03 49.25 -17.05
CA GLY A 113 -8.09 50.46 -16.22
C GLY A 113 -7.60 51.71 -16.94
N VAL A 114 -6.46 51.62 -17.63
CA VAL A 114 -5.91 52.76 -18.41
C VAL A 114 -6.87 53.14 -19.55
N GLY A 115 -7.44 52.16 -20.26
CA GLY A 115 -8.39 52.42 -21.33
C GLY A 115 -9.66 53.15 -20.86
N ILE A 116 -10.18 52.78 -19.69
CA ILE A 116 -11.37 53.44 -19.10
C ILE A 116 -11.06 54.91 -18.76
N VAL A 117 -9.89 55.19 -18.18
CA VAL A 117 -9.50 56.57 -17.85
C VAL A 117 -9.36 57.42 -19.10
N LEU A 118 -8.71 56.91 -20.15
CA LEU A 118 -8.58 57.62 -21.43
C LEU A 118 -9.95 57.88 -22.08
N ALA A 119 -10.86 56.90 -22.04
CA ALA A 119 -12.21 57.07 -22.57
C ALA A 119 -12.97 58.21 -21.85
N LEU A 120 -12.88 58.31 -20.53
CA LEU A 120 -13.51 59.40 -19.76
C LEU A 120 -12.93 60.77 -20.12
N ILE A 121 -11.61 60.88 -20.32
CA ILE A 121 -10.97 62.13 -20.73
C ILE A 121 -11.48 62.55 -22.12
N CYS A 122 -11.57 61.62 -23.07
CA CYS A 122 -12.10 61.89 -24.40
C CYS A 122 -13.56 62.36 -24.36
N ILE A 123 -14.39 61.74 -23.51
CA ILE A 123 -15.79 62.14 -23.33
C ILE A 123 -15.88 63.55 -22.75
N VAL A 124 -15.12 63.85 -21.69
CA VAL A 124 -15.11 65.19 -21.08
C VAL A 124 -14.65 66.25 -22.07
N TYR A 125 -13.58 65.97 -22.81
CA TYR A 125 -13.09 66.85 -23.87
C TYR A 125 -14.16 67.07 -24.95
N ALA A 126 -14.82 66.00 -25.40
CA ALA A 126 -15.88 66.09 -26.41
C ALA A 126 -17.05 66.96 -25.93
N VAL A 127 -17.45 66.88 -24.66
CA VAL A 127 -18.52 67.72 -24.10
C VAL A 127 -18.10 69.19 -24.02
N ILE A 128 -16.89 69.49 -23.52
CA ILE A 128 -16.42 70.88 -23.35
C ILE A 128 -16.23 71.57 -24.72
N HIS A 129 -15.65 70.89 -25.70
CA HIS A 129 -15.40 71.47 -27.01
C HIS A 129 -16.60 71.46 -27.97
N HIS A 130 -17.70 70.78 -27.61
CA HIS A 130 -18.96 70.87 -28.34
C HIS A 130 -19.67 72.23 -28.15
N GLU A 131 -19.36 72.97 -27.08
CA GLU A 131 -19.93 74.31 -26.83
C GLU A 131 -19.18 75.46 -27.55
N HIS A 132 -18.03 75.17 -28.16
CA HIS A 132 -17.16 76.16 -28.82
C HIS A 132 -17.27 76.17 -30.36
N VAL A 133 -18.33 75.60 -30.94
CA VAL A 133 -18.65 75.62 -32.38
C VAL A 133 -19.93 76.41 -32.62
#